data_AF-A0AAU9CXC7-F1
#
_entry.id   AF-A0AAU9CXC7-F1
#
_cell.length_a   1.000
_cell.length_b   1.000
_cell.length_c   1.000
_cell.angle_alpha   90.00
_cell.angle_beta   90.00
_cell.angle_gamma   90.00
#
_symmetry.space_group_name_H-M   'P 1'
#
loop_
_entity.id
_entity.type
_entity.pdbx_description
1 polymer ?
#
loop_
_entity_poly.entity_id
_entity_poly.type
_entity_poly.pdbx_seq_one_letter_code
_entity_poly.pdbx_strand_id
1 'polypeptide(L)'
;MSKRSQSPSFVLELPLRVDGAADRTLKARFEAARQVYNACLGETLRRLDRMQSSEDWQALFSYRALQKRYGRSIRDRAPSMFLNLLNRKAESAVGKLVEFPTRTTCLSQVCHCGSRHKKPLSQRIHACGCGVVMQRDLYSAFLARCVEGEDLHVGLARKRWPAAEPLLRAAWRQATCNGRGKVPATFGAFRRRSGSSGEGGTAKAEASIPGRDGREAAVVPARTPAFRRGEVQQGEK
;
A
#
# COMPACT_ATOMS: atom_id res chain seq x y z
N MET A 1 -13.20 0.46 20.32
CA MET A 1 -13.56 1.89 20.50
C MET A 1 -14.96 2.09 19.95
N SER A 2 -15.92 2.45 20.81
CA SER A 2 -17.35 2.55 20.45
C SER A 2 -17.59 3.74 19.52
N LYS A 3 -18.32 3.54 18.41
CA LYS A 3 -18.72 4.60 17.46
C LYS A 3 -19.76 5.50 18.14
N ARG A 4 -19.45 6.79 18.36
CA ARG A 4 -20.45 7.78 18.82
C ARG A 4 -21.52 7.97 17.74
N SER A 5 -22.79 7.92 18.12
CA SER A 5 -23.94 8.24 17.25
C SER A 5 -23.94 9.72 16.90
N GLN A 6 -24.12 10.08 15.63
CA GLN A 6 -24.23 11.48 15.20
C GLN A 6 -25.62 12.01 15.51
N SER A 7 -25.76 12.76 16.60
CA SER A 7 -26.94 13.57 16.87
C SER A 7 -26.97 14.78 15.93
N PRO A 8 -28.11 15.15 15.34
CA PRO A 8 -28.21 16.38 14.55
C PRO A 8 -27.99 17.58 15.47
N SER A 9 -26.89 18.31 15.26
CA SER A 9 -26.57 19.55 15.97
C SER A 9 -26.99 20.75 15.13
N PHE A 10 -27.92 21.54 15.63
CA PHE A 10 -28.34 22.82 15.05
C PHE A 10 -27.68 23.96 15.84
N VAL A 11 -27.16 24.96 15.13
CA VAL A 11 -26.64 26.20 15.76
C VAL A 11 -27.77 27.22 15.74
N LEU A 12 -28.22 27.64 16.92
CA LEU A 12 -29.23 28.67 17.09
C LEU A 12 -28.57 29.91 17.68
N GLU A 13 -28.54 31.00 16.91
CA GLU A 13 -28.06 32.30 17.38
C GLU A 13 -29.25 33.11 17.89
N LEU A 14 -29.31 33.30 19.20
CA LEU A 14 -30.36 34.10 19.85
C LEU A 14 -29.77 35.44 20.31
N PRO A 15 -30.46 36.57 20.07
CA PRO A 15 -29.99 37.87 20.53
C PRO A 15 -30.02 37.92 22.06
N LEU A 16 -28.86 38.17 22.68
CA LEU A 16 -28.75 38.34 24.12
C LEU A 16 -29.27 39.74 24.51
N ARG A 17 -30.47 39.80 25.08
CA ARG A 17 -31.02 41.04 25.65
C ARG A 17 -30.47 41.22 27.07
N VAL A 18 -29.65 42.24 27.26
CA VAL A 18 -29.06 42.60 28.55
C VAL A 18 -29.28 44.08 28.85
N ASP A 19 -29.40 44.41 30.13
CA ASP A 19 -29.47 45.79 30.60
C ASP A 19 -28.13 46.51 30.39
N GLY A 20 -28.14 47.85 30.43
CA GLY A 20 -26.94 48.65 30.15
C GLY A 20 -25.79 48.44 31.15
N ALA A 21 -26.08 47.90 32.34
CA ALA A 21 -25.06 47.55 33.34
C ALA A 21 -24.42 46.20 33.02
N ALA A 22 -25.22 45.14 32.78
CA ALA A 22 -24.70 43.82 32.44
C ALA A 22 -24.00 43.81 31.07
N ASP A 23 -24.48 44.58 30.09
CA ASP A 23 -23.81 44.70 28.79
C ASP A 23 -22.37 45.23 28.93
N ARG A 24 -22.15 46.25 29.78
CA ARG A 24 -20.81 46.78 30.08
C ARG A 24 -19.93 45.72 30.74
N THR A 25 -20.47 44.96 31.69
CA THR A 25 -19.74 43.87 32.35
C THR A 25 -19.38 42.74 31.37
N LEU A 26 -20.31 42.34 30.50
CA LEU A 26 -20.09 41.29 29.50
C LEU A 26 -19.05 41.71 28.48
N LYS A 27 -19.14 42.94 27.95
CA LYS A 27 -18.14 43.47 27.02
C LYS A 27 -16.74 43.48 27.64
N ALA A 28 -16.61 43.93 28.88
CA ALA A 28 -15.33 43.91 29.59
C ALA A 28 -14.77 42.48 29.74
N ARG A 29 -15.63 41.51 30.12
CA ARG A 29 -15.24 40.10 30.27
C ARG A 29 -14.87 39.45 28.94
N PHE A 30 -15.65 39.66 27.89
CA PHE A 30 -15.37 39.11 26.56
C PHE A 30 -14.10 39.71 25.96
N GLU A 31 -13.87 41.01 26.16
CA GLU A 31 -12.64 41.64 25.70
C GLU A 31 -11.42 41.09 26.45
N ALA A 32 -11.51 40.93 27.78
CA ALA A 32 -10.47 40.27 28.57
C ALA A 32 -10.22 38.83 28.09
N ALA A 33 -11.28 38.05 27.84
CA ALA A 33 -11.16 36.68 27.33
C ALA A 33 -10.53 36.63 25.94
N ARG A 34 -10.92 37.54 25.04
CA ARG A 34 -10.35 37.67 23.69
C ARG A 34 -8.86 37.99 23.74
N GLN A 35 -8.46 38.88 24.65
CA GLN A 35 -7.05 39.24 24.85
C GLN A 35 -6.24 38.04 25.34
N VAL A 36 -6.74 37.30 26.34
CA VAL A 36 -6.08 36.09 26.84
C VAL A 36 -5.99 35.02 25.74
N TYR A 37 -7.08 34.76 25.02
CA TYR A 37 -7.08 33.80 23.91
C TYR A 37 -6.04 34.15 22.84
N ASN A 38 -6.02 35.41 22.39
CA ASN A 38 -5.08 35.86 21.37
C ASN A 38 -3.63 35.84 21.87
N ALA A 39 -3.40 36.16 23.15
CA ALA A 39 -2.07 36.04 23.76
C ALA A 39 -1.59 34.59 23.80
N CYS A 40 -2.45 33.66 24.25
CA CYS A 40 -2.15 32.23 24.27
C CYS A 40 -1.95 31.67 22.86
N LEU A 41 -2.83 31.99 21.90
CA LEU A 41 -2.71 31.55 20.50
C LEU A 41 -1.44 32.09 19.85
N GLY A 42 -1.13 33.37 20.08
CA GLY A 42 0.09 33.98 19.56
C GLY A 42 1.35 33.33 20.14
N GLU A 43 1.36 33.02 21.44
CA GLU A 43 2.48 32.33 22.07
C GLU A 43 2.65 30.90 21.56
N THR A 44 1.56 30.13 21.42
CA THR A 44 1.64 28.76 20.91
C THR A 44 2.13 28.73 19.46
N LEU A 45 1.65 29.62 18.60
CA LEU A 45 2.12 29.75 17.23
C LEU A 45 3.61 30.14 17.17
N ARG A 46 4.05 31.08 18.01
CA ARG A 46 5.48 31.46 18.10
C ARG A 46 6.36 30.31 18.58
N ARG A 47 5.89 29.51 19.56
CA ARG A 47 6.61 28.29 20.02
C ARG A 47 6.69 27.25 18.92
N LEU A 48 5.59 27.04 18.18
CA LEU A 48 5.55 26.12 17.05
C LEU A 48 6.54 26.54 15.96
N ASP A 49 6.57 27.83 15.62
CA ASP A 49 7.45 28.37 14.58
C ASP A 49 8.94 28.28 14.98
N ARG A 50 9.28 28.61 16.24
CA ARG A 50 10.64 28.38 16.78
C ARG A 50 11.05 26.92 16.73
N MET A 51 10.16 26.01 17.14
CA MET A 51 10.41 24.58 17.08
C MET A 51 10.66 24.14 15.63
N GLN A 52 9.82 24.56 14.67
CA GLN A 52 9.99 24.24 13.24
C GLN A 52 11.24 24.87 12.62
N SER A 53 11.68 26.01 13.15
CA SER A 53 12.88 26.71 12.70
C SER A 53 14.18 26.15 13.29
N SER A 54 14.10 25.34 14.35
CA SER A 54 15.28 24.72 14.97
C SER A 54 15.96 23.72 14.03
N GLU A 55 17.30 23.68 14.07
CA GLU A 55 18.10 22.77 13.24
C GLU A 55 17.78 21.30 13.55
N ASP A 56 17.53 20.95 14.82
CA ASP A 56 17.15 19.59 15.23
C ASP A 56 15.82 19.16 14.61
N TRP A 57 14.81 20.04 14.62
CA TRP A 57 13.53 19.74 13.98
C TRP A 57 13.66 19.66 12.46
N GLN A 58 14.48 20.53 11.85
CA GLN A 58 14.77 20.47 10.41
C GLN A 58 15.61 19.25 10.01
N ALA A 59 16.49 18.79 10.89
CA ALA A 59 17.33 17.60 10.68
C ALA A 59 16.50 16.31 10.80
N LEU A 60 15.63 16.23 11.82
CA LEU A 60 14.74 15.08 12.05
C LEU A 60 13.55 15.04 11.10
N PHE A 61 12.97 16.21 10.82
CA PHE A 61 11.75 16.39 10.04
C PHE A 61 11.88 17.63 9.16
N SER A 62 12.77 17.62 8.17
CA SER A 62 12.58 18.54 7.05
C SER A 62 11.37 18.06 6.25
N TYR A 63 10.17 18.34 6.77
CA TYR A 63 8.90 18.20 6.06
C TYR A 63 9.00 18.87 4.69
N ARG A 64 9.72 20.00 4.61
CA ARG A 64 10.11 20.64 3.34
C ARG A 64 10.97 19.75 2.43
N ALA A 65 11.96 19.02 2.95
CA ALA A 65 12.73 18.09 2.13
C ALA A 65 11.91 16.87 1.69
N LEU A 66 11.04 16.34 2.57
CA LEU A 66 10.10 15.27 2.21
C LEU A 66 9.12 15.74 1.12
N GLN A 67 8.58 16.95 1.25
CA GLN A 67 7.71 17.58 0.27
C GLN A 67 8.45 17.88 -1.04
N LYS A 68 9.72 18.31 -0.99
CA LYS A 68 10.55 18.47 -2.19
C LYS A 68 10.81 17.12 -2.89
N ARG A 69 11.11 16.06 -2.13
CA ARG A 69 11.47 14.75 -2.67
C ARG A 69 10.25 13.94 -3.15
N TYR A 70 9.15 14.00 -2.41
CA TYR A 70 7.97 13.15 -2.63
C TYR A 70 6.66 13.93 -2.78
N GLY A 71 6.61 15.23 -2.53
CA GLY A 71 5.35 16.01 -2.53
C GLY A 71 4.59 15.92 -3.85
N ARG A 72 5.29 16.00 -5.00
CA ARG A 72 4.68 15.74 -6.31
C ARG A 72 4.14 14.32 -6.42
N SER A 73 4.91 13.32 -6.02
CA SER A 73 4.47 11.92 -6.05
C SER A 73 3.28 11.65 -5.13
N ILE A 74 3.27 12.22 -3.93
CA ILE A 74 2.18 12.07 -2.95
C ILE A 74 0.92 12.76 -3.47
N ARG A 75 1.05 13.96 -4.04
CA ARG A 75 -0.07 14.65 -4.69
C ARG A 75 -0.64 13.85 -5.86
N ASP A 76 0.23 13.37 -6.75
CA ASP A 76 -0.20 12.73 -7.99
C ASP A 76 -0.73 11.30 -7.77
N ARG A 77 -0.22 10.57 -6.76
CA ARG A 77 -0.62 9.17 -6.46
C ARG A 77 -1.64 9.06 -5.32
N ALA A 78 -1.79 10.12 -4.51
CA ALA A 78 -2.71 10.22 -3.38
C ALA A 78 -2.83 8.95 -2.50
N PRO A 79 -1.72 8.40 -1.97
CA PRO A 79 -1.74 7.12 -1.25
C PRO A 79 -2.68 7.12 -0.04
N SER A 80 -2.76 8.22 0.70
CA SER A 80 -3.66 8.35 1.86
C SER A 80 -5.14 8.27 1.44
N MET A 81 -5.51 8.91 0.33
CA MET A 81 -6.87 8.84 -0.21
C MET A 81 -7.19 7.40 -0.65
N PHE A 82 -6.24 6.72 -1.29
CA PHE A 82 -6.37 5.33 -1.68
C PHE A 82 -6.58 4.41 -0.46
N LEU A 83 -5.76 4.55 0.59
CA LEU A 83 -5.90 3.76 1.82
C LEU A 83 -7.24 3.99 2.51
N ASN A 84 -7.69 5.25 2.58
CA ASN A 84 -9.01 5.58 3.14
C ASN A 84 -10.15 4.95 2.33
N LEU A 85 -10.06 4.98 0.99
CA LEU A 85 -11.04 4.32 0.13
C LEU A 85 -11.01 2.80 0.32
N LEU A 86 -9.81 2.21 0.40
CA LEU A 86 -9.62 0.78 0.62
C LEU A 86 -10.21 0.35 1.96
N ASN A 87 -9.93 1.10 3.04
CA ASN A 87 -10.46 0.79 4.36
C ASN A 87 -12.00 0.87 4.38
N ARG A 88 -12.59 1.90 3.77
CA ARG A 88 -14.06 1.99 3.66
C ARG A 88 -14.66 0.79 2.93
N LYS A 89 -14.09 0.39 1.79
CA LYS A 89 -14.57 -0.78 1.03
C LYS A 89 -14.38 -2.08 1.80
N ALA A 90 -13.28 -2.22 2.54
CA ALA A 90 -13.05 -3.36 3.40
C ALA A 90 -14.13 -3.43 4.50
N GLU A 91 -14.38 -2.35 5.23
CA GLU A 91 -15.42 -2.28 6.26
C GLU A 91 -16.82 -2.61 5.71
N SER A 92 -17.16 -2.10 4.53
CA SER A 92 -18.43 -2.43 3.86
C SER A 92 -18.57 -3.92 3.52
N ALA A 93 -17.45 -4.63 3.29
CA ALA A 93 -17.42 -6.06 3.03
C ALA A 93 -17.16 -6.89 4.31
N VAL A 94 -17.33 -6.31 5.51
CA VAL A 94 -17.03 -6.94 6.80
C VAL A 94 -15.54 -7.36 6.93
N GLY A 95 -14.68 -6.75 6.11
CA GLY A 95 -13.24 -6.90 6.14
C GLY A 95 -12.56 -5.82 6.99
N LYS A 96 -11.26 -6.01 7.24
CA LYS A 96 -10.41 -5.06 7.94
C LYS A 96 -9.11 -4.86 7.19
N LEU A 97 -8.63 -3.62 7.14
CA LEU A 97 -7.27 -3.32 6.71
C LEU A 97 -6.30 -3.56 7.87
N VAL A 98 -5.34 -4.45 7.67
CA VAL A 98 -4.29 -4.75 8.66
C VAL A 98 -2.97 -4.21 8.13
N GLU A 99 -2.41 -3.27 8.88
CA GLU A 99 -1.07 -2.74 8.63
C GLU A 99 -0.02 -3.56 9.38
N PHE A 100 1.15 -3.71 8.79
CA PHE A 100 2.29 -4.39 9.40
C PHE A 100 3.57 -3.59 9.19
N PRO A 101 4.57 -3.73 10.07
CA PRO A 101 5.77 -2.91 9.98
C PRO A 101 6.61 -3.29 8.76
N THR A 102 7.04 -2.28 8.00
CA THR A 102 7.82 -2.49 6.76
C THR A 102 9.31 -2.70 7.02
N ARG A 103 9.82 -2.24 8.17
CA ARG A 103 11.25 -2.31 8.53
C ARG A 103 11.66 -3.68 9.10
N THR A 104 10.78 -4.33 9.86
CA THR A 104 11.01 -5.67 10.41
C THR A 104 10.88 -6.71 9.29
N THR A 105 9.73 -6.71 8.62
CA THR A 105 9.38 -7.71 7.60
C THR A 105 10.23 -7.63 6.33
N CYS A 106 10.58 -6.43 5.86
CA CYS A 106 11.42 -6.19 4.68
C CYS A 106 11.10 -7.10 3.47
N LEU A 107 9.82 -7.27 3.17
CA LEU A 107 9.29 -8.27 2.22
C LEU A 107 9.88 -8.19 0.81
N SER A 108 10.26 -7.00 0.36
CA SER A 108 10.90 -6.81 -0.95
C SER A 108 12.33 -7.34 -1.00
N GLN A 109 12.97 -7.58 0.14
CA GLN A 109 14.36 -8.01 0.29
C GLN A 109 14.47 -9.48 0.73
N VAL A 110 13.55 -9.94 1.58
CA VAL A 110 13.51 -11.28 2.16
C VAL A 110 12.95 -12.32 1.18
N CYS A 111 13.36 -13.58 1.35
CA CYS A 111 12.79 -14.75 0.69
C CYS A 111 12.19 -15.71 1.73
N HIS A 112 11.21 -16.53 1.35
CA HIS A 112 10.66 -17.58 2.21
C HIS A 112 11.67 -18.67 2.59
N CYS A 113 12.88 -18.68 2.02
CA CYS A 113 13.98 -19.55 2.46
C CYS A 113 14.80 -18.97 3.63
N GLY A 114 14.51 -17.74 4.06
CA GLY A 114 15.23 -17.03 5.12
C GLY A 114 16.31 -16.07 4.62
N SER A 115 16.73 -16.14 3.36
CA SER A 115 17.75 -15.21 2.82
C SER A 115 17.21 -13.78 2.71
N ARG A 116 18.03 -12.78 3.05
CA ARG A 116 17.70 -11.35 2.89
C ARG A 116 18.80 -10.64 2.11
N HIS A 117 18.42 -10.01 1.00
CA HIS A 117 19.36 -9.24 0.18
C HIS A 117 18.81 -7.84 -0.11
N LYS A 118 19.66 -6.82 0.05
CA LYS A 118 19.33 -5.46 -0.39
C LYS A 118 19.22 -5.46 -1.92
N LYS A 119 18.18 -4.80 -2.44
CA LYS A 119 17.90 -4.73 -3.89
C LYS A 119 17.70 -3.27 -4.28
N PRO A 120 18.29 -2.80 -5.39
CA PRO A 120 17.99 -1.47 -5.92
C PRO A 120 16.55 -1.40 -6.41
N LEU A 121 15.98 -0.18 -6.45
CA LEU A 121 14.60 0.03 -6.90
C LEU A 121 14.35 -0.44 -8.34
N SER A 122 15.37 -0.39 -9.20
CA SER A 122 15.34 -0.89 -10.58
C SER A 122 15.22 -2.41 -10.69
N GLN A 123 15.65 -3.16 -9.67
CA GLN A 123 15.56 -4.62 -9.68
C GLN A 123 14.13 -5.08 -9.37
N ARG A 124 13.32 -5.27 -10.42
CA ARG A 124 11.91 -5.68 -10.34
C ARG A 124 11.68 -7.19 -10.30
N ILE A 125 12.74 -7.98 -10.43
CA ILE A 125 12.69 -9.44 -10.36
C ILE A 125 13.42 -9.90 -9.09
N HIS A 126 12.73 -10.70 -8.29
CA HIS A 126 13.34 -11.44 -7.19
C HIS A 126 13.87 -12.76 -7.73
N ALA A 127 15.18 -12.92 -7.68
CA ALA A 127 15.86 -14.19 -7.84
C ALA A 127 16.54 -14.55 -6.50
N CYS A 128 16.43 -15.80 -6.08
CA CYS A 128 17.04 -16.32 -4.86
C CYS A 128 17.76 -17.65 -5.14
N GLY A 129 18.83 -17.93 -4.40
CA GLY A 129 19.58 -19.19 -4.51
C GLY A 129 18.76 -20.44 -4.20
N CYS A 130 17.60 -20.31 -3.55
CA CYS A 130 16.67 -21.42 -3.34
C CYS A 130 15.80 -21.76 -4.58
N GLY A 131 16.04 -21.12 -5.73
CA GLY A 131 15.35 -21.41 -7.00
C GLY A 131 14.14 -20.52 -7.31
N VAL A 132 13.74 -19.63 -6.39
CA VAL A 132 12.61 -18.72 -6.61
C VAL A 132 12.99 -17.64 -7.62
N VAL A 133 12.21 -17.54 -8.70
CA VAL A 133 12.28 -16.45 -9.68
C VAL A 133 10.87 -15.91 -9.93
N MET A 134 10.60 -14.69 -9.46
CA MET A 134 9.28 -14.05 -9.54
C MET A 134 9.39 -12.52 -9.59
N GLN A 135 8.37 -11.83 -10.12
CA GLN A 135 8.28 -10.37 -9.99
C GLN A 135 8.25 -9.97 -8.50
N ARG A 136 9.09 -8.99 -8.13
CA ARG A 136 9.39 -8.65 -6.75
C ARG A 136 8.15 -8.21 -5.96
N ASP A 137 7.28 -7.41 -6.56
CA ASP A 137 6.12 -6.84 -5.88
C ASP A 137 4.99 -7.89 -5.72
N LEU A 138 4.78 -8.77 -6.71
CA LEU A 138 3.90 -9.96 -6.61
C LEU A 138 4.39 -10.92 -5.53
N TYR A 139 5.70 -11.16 -5.50
CA TYR A 139 6.30 -12.01 -4.48
C TYR A 139 6.19 -11.39 -3.08
N SER A 140 6.41 -10.08 -2.95
CA SER A 140 6.24 -9.36 -1.68
C SER A 140 4.78 -9.41 -1.20
N ALA A 141 3.81 -9.29 -2.11
CA ALA A 141 2.40 -9.40 -1.80
C ALA A 141 2.01 -10.81 -1.33
N PHE A 142 2.63 -11.86 -1.89
CA PHE A 142 2.48 -13.22 -1.38
C PHE A 142 3.04 -13.35 0.04
N LEU A 143 4.25 -12.85 0.29
CA LEU A 143 4.86 -12.90 1.62
C LEU A 143 4.04 -12.12 2.65
N ALA A 144 3.40 -11.02 2.25
CA ALA A 144 2.51 -10.24 3.12
C ALA A 144 1.34 -11.05 3.67
N ARG A 145 0.88 -12.10 2.95
CA ARG A 145 -0.17 -13.02 3.43
C ARG A 145 0.32 -14.01 4.50
N CYS A 146 1.61 -14.02 4.78
CA CYS A 146 2.26 -14.90 5.74
C CYS A 146 2.94 -14.11 6.87
N VAL A 147 2.57 -12.83 7.05
CA VAL A 147 3.00 -12.00 8.16
C VAL A 147 2.04 -12.22 9.33
N GLU A 148 2.58 -12.50 10.50
CA GLU A 148 1.83 -12.66 11.75
C GLU A 148 2.43 -11.71 12.79
N GLY A 149 1.63 -10.78 13.29
CA GLY A 149 2.13 -9.70 14.16
C GLY A 149 3.10 -8.78 13.41
N GLU A 150 4.36 -8.74 13.86
CA GLU A 150 5.40 -7.85 13.32
C GLU A 150 6.41 -8.56 12.40
N ASP A 151 6.32 -9.88 12.28
CA ASP A 151 7.33 -10.71 11.61
C ASP A 151 6.77 -11.60 10.50
N LEU A 152 7.64 -11.98 9.57
CA LEU A 152 7.31 -12.92 8.50
C LEU A 152 7.41 -14.36 9.01
N HIS A 153 6.30 -15.11 8.96
CA HIS A 153 6.31 -16.53 9.28
C HIS A 153 6.88 -17.36 8.11
N VAL A 154 8.20 -17.55 8.12
CA VAL A 154 8.97 -18.24 7.06
C VAL A 154 8.45 -19.66 6.79
N GLY A 155 8.14 -20.43 7.84
CA GLY A 155 7.60 -21.80 7.70
C GLY A 155 6.26 -21.87 6.95
N LEU A 156 5.32 -20.98 7.28
CA LEU A 156 4.03 -20.86 6.60
C LEU A 156 4.20 -20.44 5.13
N ALA A 157 5.09 -19.48 4.87
CA ALA A 157 5.40 -19.03 3.51
C ALA A 157 5.97 -20.18 2.66
N ARG A 158 6.91 -20.99 3.20
CA ARG A 158 7.42 -22.19 2.54
C ARG A 158 6.30 -23.17 2.19
N LYS A 159 5.39 -23.44 3.14
CA LYS A 159 4.29 -24.39 2.96
C LYS A 159 3.29 -23.93 1.89
N ARG A 160 3.01 -22.62 1.82
CA ARG A 160 2.04 -22.05 0.87
C ARG A 160 2.61 -21.74 -0.52
N TRP A 161 3.93 -21.63 -0.65
CA TRP A 161 4.57 -21.22 -1.90
C TRP A 161 4.25 -22.13 -3.10
N PRO A 162 4.30 -23.48 -3.00
CA PRO A 162 4.02 -24.36 -4.13
C PRO A 162 2.63 -24.16 -4.75
N ALA A 163 1.62 -23.81 -3.94
CA ALA A 163 0.27 -23.53 -4.43
C ALA A 163 0.14 -22.11 -5.01
N ALA A 164 0.87 -21.13 -4.47
CA ALA A 164 0.80 -19.75 -4.92
C ALA A 164 1.61 -19.48 -6.19
N GLU A 165 2.76 -20.15 -6.35
CA GLU A 165 3.70 -19.91 -7.45
C GLU A 165 3.04 -19.99 -8.85
N PRO A 166 2.26 -21.03 -9.20
CA PRO A 166 1.66 -21.12 -10.52
C PRO A 166 0.68 -19.98 -10.81
N LEU A 167 -0.10 -19.56 -9.81
CA LEU A 167 -1.05 -18.45 -9.92
C LEU A 167 -0.35 -17.13 -10.15
N LEU A 168 0.69 -16.85 -9.37
CA LEU A 168 1.49 -15.63 -9.53
C LEU A 168 2.24 -15.61 -10.86
N ARG A 169 2.73 -16.77 -11.31
CA ARG A 169 3.38 -16.92 -12.63
C ARG A 169 2.40 -16.67 -13.77
N ALA A 170 1.16 -17.17 -13.66
CA ALA A 170 0.11 -16.91 -14.63
C ALA A 170 -0.28 -15.42 -14.66
N ALA A 171 -0.47 -14.80 -13.49
CA ALA A 171 -0.77 -13.38 -13.38
C ALA A 171 0.36 -12.50 -13.95
N TRP A 172 1.62 -12.85 -13.67
CA TRP A 172 2.77 -12.15 -14.22
C TRP A 172 2.83 -12.27 -15.74
N ARG A 173 2.65 -13.49 -16.29
CA ARG A 173 2.58 -13.72 -17.74
C ARG A 173 1.48 -12.89 -18.38
N GLN A 174 0.25 -12.95 -17.85
CA GLN A 174 -0.89 -12.18 -18.35
C GLN A 174 -0.63 -10.68 -18.36
N ALA A 175 -0.06 -10.13 -17.29
CA ALA A 175 0.30 -8.71 -17.22
C ALA A 175 1.36 -8.31 -18.26
N THR A 176 2.24 -9.25 -18.65
CA THR A 176 3.27 -9.01 -19.68
C THR A 176 2.80 -9.27 -21.12
N CYS A 177 1.84 -10.19 -21.35
CA CYS A 177 1.40 -10.59 -22.68
C CYS A 177 0.11 -9.91 -23.16
N ASN A 178 -0.79 -9.50 -22.26
CA ASN A 178 -2.09 -8.90 -22.64
C ASN A 178 -2.01 -7.42 -23.04
N GLY A 179 -0.83 -6.94 -23.40
CA GLY A 179 -0.62 -5.55 -23.78
C GLY A 179 -1.13 -5.25 -25.20
N ARG A 180 -2.40 -4.84 -25.33
CA ARG A 180 -2.77 -3.79 -26.32
C ARG A 180 -2.23 -2.40 -25.91
N GLY A 181 -1.21 -2.34 -25.05
CA GLY A 181 -0.58 -1.15 -24.51
C GLY A 181 0.74 -1.47 -23.78
N LYS A 182 1.56 -0.44 -23.56
CA LYS A 182 2.87 -0.55 -22.87
C LYS A 182 2.68 -1.09 -21.45
N VAL A 183 3.37 -2.18 -21.11
CA VAL A 183 3.44 -2.69 -19.73
C VAL A 183 4.01 -1.58 -18.82
N PRO A 184 3.41 -1.32 -17.64
CA PRO A 184 3.95 -0.32 -16.73
C PRO A 184 5.42 -0.61 -16.39
N ALA A 185 6.27 0.41 -16.38
CA ALA A 185 7.70 0.27 -16.07
C ALA A 185 7.97 -0.41 -14.71
N THR A 186 6.99 -0.39 -13.80
CA THR A 186 7.02 -1.04 -12.48
C THR A 186 7.00 -2.57 -12.55
N PHE A 187 6.45 -3.17 -13.62
CA PHE A 187 6.39 -4.62 -13.80
C PHE A 187 7.68 -5.22 -14.39
N GLY A 188 8.64 -4.38 -14.77
CA GLY A 188 9.87 -4.80 -15.44
C GLY A 188 9.56 -5.24 -16.86
N ALA A 189 9.62 -4.32 -17.82
CA ALA A 189 9.50 -4.69 -19.22
C ALA A 189 10.72 -5.53 -19.61
N PHE A 190 10.50 -6.75 -20.12
CA PHE A 190 11.44 -7.36 -21.05
C PHE A 190 11.47 -6.45 -22.27
N ARG A 191 12.52 -5.62 -22.40
CA ARG A 191 12.78 -4.92 -23.66
C ARG A 191 13.06 -6.03 -24.67
N ARG A 192 12.08 -6.38 -25.51
CA ARG A 192 12.42 -7.05 -26.77
C ARG A 192 13.25 -6.02 -27.53
N ARG A 193 14.55 -6.23 -27.57
CA ARG A 193 15.44 -5.49 -28.46
C ARG A 193 15.00 -5.88 -29.86
N SER A 194 14.11 -5.08 -30.45
CA SER A 194 13.86 -5.12 -31.89
C SER A 194 15.21 -4.85 -32.54
N GLY A 195 15.77 -5.88 -33.17
CA GLY A 195 17.01 -5.77 -33.91
C GLY A 195 16.81 -4.79 -35.06
N SER A 196 17.43 -3.62 -34.95
CA SER A 196 17.85 -2.88 -36.12
C SER A 196 19.27 -3.31 -36.42
N SER A 197 19.51 -3.83 -37.63
CA SER A 197 20.84 -4.01 -38.18
C SER A 197 21.63 -2.70 -38.04
N GLY A 198 22.77 -2.78 -37.39
CA GLY A 198 23.67 -1.65 -37.13
C GLY A 198 24.91 -2.19 -36.45
N GLU A 199 26.01 -2.12 -37.17
CA GLU A 199 27.30 -2.76 -36.93
C GLU A 199 28.00 -2.30 -35.63
N GLY A 200 28.78 -3.22 -35.04
CA GLY A 200 30.01 -2.94 -34.28
C GLY A 200 29.90 -2.40 -32.85
N GLY A 201 30.42 -3.16 -31.86
CA GLY A 201 30.95 -2.59 -30.61
C GLY A 201 30.58 -3.27 -29.29
N THR A 202 31.35 -4.29 -28.92
CA THR A 202 31.79 -4.75 -27.58
C THR A 202 30.84 -4.78 -26.35
N ALA A 203 30.48 -6.03 -25.99
CA ALA A 203 30.37 -6.67 -24.66
C ALA A 203 29.96 -5.87 -23.40
N LYS A 204 28.88 -6.31 -22.74
CA LYS A 204 28.84 -6.64 -21.30
C LYS A 204 27.60 -7.48 -20.90
N ALA A 205 27.89 -8.75 -20.60
CA ALA A 205 27.20 -9.75 -19.77
C ALA A 205 25.66 -9.67 -19.61
N GLU A 206 24.94 -10.47 -20.41
CA GLU A 206 23.58 -10.93 -20.12
C GLU A 206 23.62 -12.34 -19.53
N ALA A 207 23.03 -12.53 -18.35
CA ALA A 207 22.85 -13.84 -17.74
C ALA A 207 21.85 -14.66 -18.58
N SER A 208 22.36 -15.66 -19.29
CA SER A 208 21.59 -16.64 -20.05
C SER A 208 20.93 -17.65 -19.12
N ILE A 209 19.67 -17.99 -19.40
CA ILE A 209 18.96 -19.12 -18.79
C ILE A 209 19.34 -20.39 -19.59
N PRO A 210 19.72 -21.52 -18.97
CA PRO A 210 19.95 -22.76 -19.71
C PRO A 210 18.62 -23.31 -20.25
N GLY A 211 18.66 -23.77 -21.51
CA GLY A 211 17.55 -24.39 -22.23
C GLY A 211 17.03 -25.64 -21.52
N ARG A 212 15.72 -25.88 -21.66
CA ARG A 212 15.05 -27.07 -21.15
C ARG A 212 14.93 -28.07 -22.30
N ASP A 213 15.69 -29.15 -22.19
CA ASP A 213 15.53 -30.34 -23.01
C ASP A 213 14.11 -30.89 -22.92
N GLY A 214 13.65 -31.37 -24.07
CA GLY A 214 12.31 -31.87 -24.30
C GLY A 214 11.97 -33.10 -23.45
N ARG A 215 10.71 -33.14 -23.03
CA ARG A 215 9.87 -34.35 -22.98
C ARG A 215 8.43 -33.88 -22.89
N GLU A 216 7.74 -34.09 -24.01
CA GLU A 216 6.32 -33.89 -24.22
C GLU A 216 5.56 -34.94 -23.40
N ALA A 217 4.81 -34.50 -22.40
CA ALA A 217 3.86 -35.34 -21.69
C ALA A 217 2.47 -34.73 -21.90
N ALA A 218 1.71 -35.34 -22.80
CA ALA A 218 0.31 -35.03 -23.04
C ALA A 218 -0.49 -35.31 -21.76
N VAL A 219 -1.18 -34.28 -21.24
CA VAL A 219 -2.17 -34.44 -20.16
C VAL A 219 -3.54 -34.12 -20.74
N VAL A 220 -4.38 -35.15 -20.77
CA VAL A 220 -5.78 -35.14 -21.19
C VAL A 220 -6.58 -34.22 -20.25
N PRO A 221 -7.47 -33.34 -20.75
CA PRO A 221 -8.28 -32.48 -19.89
C PRO A 221 -9.40 -33.27 -19.20
N ALA A 222 -9.34 -33.40 -17.88
CA ALA A 222 -10.45 -33.87 -17.06
C ALA A 222 -11.56 -32.81 -17.03
N ARG A 223 -12.75 -33.16 -17.55
CA ARG A 223 -13.98 -32.37 -17.45
C ARG A 223 -14.58 -32.54 -16.05
N THR A 224 -14.81 -31.44 -15.34
CA THR A 224 -15.56 -31.41 -14.08
C THR A 224 -17.06 -31.61 -14.34
N PRO A 225 -17.78 -32.49 -13.62
CA PRO A 225 -19.23 -32.64 -13.80
C PRO A 225 -19.99 -31.46 -13.18
N ALA A 226 -21.03 -31.01 -13.87
CA ALA A 226 -21.92 -29.93 -13.43
C ALA A 226 -22.88 -30.41 -12.32
N PHE A 227 -22.98 -29.62 -11.27
CA PHE A 227 -23.84 -29.82 -10.10
C PHE A 227 -25.32 -29.56 -10.50
N ARG A 228 -26.18 -30.59 -10.50
CA ARG A 228 -27.65 -30.42 -10.63
C ARG A 228 -28.24 -30.06 -9.26
N ARG A 229 -29.09 -29.03 -9.21
CA ARG A 229 -29.92 -28.73 -8.03
C ARG A 229 -31.00 -29.81 -7.92
N GLY A 230 -31.10 -30.43 -6.75
CA GLY A 230 -32.12 -31.41 -6.42
C GLY A 230 -33.50 -30.76 -6.25
N GLU A 231 -34.52 -31.42 -6.80
CA GLU A 231 -35.92 -31.14 -6.54
C GLU A 231 -36.33 -31.77 -5.20
N VAL A 232 -37.12 -31.00 -4.45
CA VAL A 232 -37.69 -31.34 -3.15
C VAL A 232 -38.86 -32.30 -3.37
N GLN A 233 -38.79 -33.52 -2.81
CA GLN A 233 -39.93 -34.42 -2.73
C GLN A 233 -40.88 -33.96 -1.62
N GLN A 234 -42.09 -33.55 -2.00
CA GLN A 234 -43.25 -33.55 -1.10
C GLN A 234 -43.88 -34.93 -1.17
N GLY A 235 -44.10 -35.54 -0.02
CA GLY A 235 -44.78 -36.83 0.09
C GLY A 235 -46.29 -36.68 -0.02
N GLU A 236 -46.95 -37.77 -0.42
CA GLU A 236 -48.32 -38.08 -0.01
C GLU A 236 -48.57 -39.59 -0.17
N LYS A 237 -49.04 -40.17 0.95
CA LYS A 237 -49.72 -41.46 1.17
C LYS A 237 -48.91 -42.76 1.11
#